data_AF-A0AAV5Q5D7-F1
#
_entry.id   AF-A0AAV5Q5D7-F1
#
_cell.length_a   1.000
_cell.length_b   1.000
_cell.length_c   1.000
_cell.angle_alpha   90.00
_cell.angle_beta   90.00
_cell.angle_gamma   90.00
#
_symmetry.space_group_name_H-M   'P 1'
#
loop_
_entity.id
_entity.type
_entity.pdbx_description
1 polymer ?
#
loop_
_entity_poly.entity_id
_entity_poly.type
_entity_poly.pdbx_seq_one_letter_code
_entity_poly.pdbx_strand_id
1 'polypeptide(L)'
;MDTVDFEIDDANNSNKFDIVFKIINFIVGILSISMGLTELFLNVPYFFQGLYISLIGIIIIHLEFRTPPLLYTYCSSFFSFLGRGIIYGMIAVLNFHGGYIRVSTAIVVAIIAGIYATLEYSGVRAPVNMRGEVGLGELDDGLDDVI
;
A
#
# COMPACT_ATOMS: atom_id res chain seq x y z
N MET A 1 33.42 -1.04 -18.35
CA MET A 1 32.05 -1.19 -17.81
C MET A 1 31.71 0.20 -17.37
N ASP A 2 31.04 0.90 -18.27
CA ASP A 2 31.07 2.35 -18.31
C ASP A 2 30.01 2.90 -17.37
N THR A 3 30.19 4.12 -16.88
CA THR A 3 29.27 4.75 -15.91
C THR A 3 27.82 4.80 -16.41
N VAL A 4 27.64 4.78 -17.73
CA VAL A 4 26.34 4.73 -18.41
C VAL A 4 25.64 3.38 -18.22
N ASP A 5 26.39 2.26 -18.22
CA ASP A 5 25.82 0.93 -18.00
C ASP A 5 25.36 0.76 -16.55
N PHE A 6 26.09 1.35 -15.59
CA PHE A 6 25.75 1.33 -14.17
C PHE A 6 24.46 2.13 -13.89
N GLU A 7 24.33 3.32 -14.47
CA GLU A 7 23.14 4.17 -14.29
C GLU A 7 21.88 3.58 -14.93
N ILE A 8 22.02 2.91 -16.08
CA ILE A 8 20.91 2.20 -16.74
C ILE A 8 20.46 0.98 -15.93
N ASP A 9 21.39 0.21 -15.35
CA ASP A 9 21.05 -0.99 -14.58
C ASP A 9 20.39 -0.63 -13.23
N ASP A 10 20.86 0.44 -12.56
CA ASP A 10 20.24 0.96 -11.32
C ASP A 10 18.83 1.53 -11.57
N ALA A 11 18.64 2.30 -12.64
CA ALA A 11 17.32 2.84 -13.00
C ALA A 11 16.32 1.71 -13.34
N ASN A 12 16.77 0.70 -14.08
CA ASN A 12 15.94 -0.46 -14.44
C ASN A 12 15.57 -1.28 -13.19
N ASN A 13 16.48 -1.40 -12.22
CA ASN A 13 16.21 -2.10 -10.96
C ASN A 13 15.21 -1.35 -10.08
N SER A 14 15.37 -0.03 -9.92
CA SER A 14 14.42 0.82 -9.18
C SER A 14 12.99 0.71 -9.72
N ASN A 15 12.82 0.75 -11.04
CA ASN A 15 11.50 0.64 -11.68
C ASN A 15 10.83 -0.72 -11.40
N LYS A 16 11.60 -1.81 -11.36
CA LYS A 16 11.08 -3.14 -11.05
C LYS A 16 10.58 -3.24 -9.62
N PHE A 17 11.32 -2.70 -8.64
CA PHE A 17 10.89 -2.69 -7.23
C PHE A 17 9.58 -1.94 -7.03
N ASP A 18 9.44 -0.76 -7.63
CA ASP A 18 8.22 0.06 -7.54
C ASP A 18 6.98 -0.68 -8.10
N ILE A 19 7.14 -1.36 -9.23
CA ILE A 19 6.07 -2.17 -9.83
C ILE A 19 5.68 -3.34 -8.92
N VAL A 20 6.66 -4.02 -8.31
CA VAL A 20 6.39 -5.15 -7.39
C VAL A 20 5.58 -4.69 -6.18
N PHE A 21 5.95 -3.58 -5.54
CA PHE A 21 5.20 -3.05 -4.40
C PHE A 21 3.77 -2.64 -4.78
N LYS A 22 3.61 -1.98 -5.94
CA LYS A 22 2.30 -1.61 -6.50
C LYS A 22 1.41 -2.83 -6.71
N ILE A 23 1.95 -3.90 -7.28
CA ILE A 23 1.21 -5.15 -7.51
C ILE A 23 0.82 -5.81 -6.19
N ILE A 24 1.73 -5.88 -5.21
CA ILE A 24 1.43 -6.49 -3.90
C ILE A 24 0.31 -5.72 -3.19
N ASN A 25 0.40 -4.38 -3.14
CA ASN A 25 -0.63 -3.53 -2.54
C ASN A 25 -2.01 -3.74 -3.21
N PHE A 26 -2.01 -3.83 -4.54
CA PHE A 26 -3.22 -4.07 -5.32
C PHE A 26 -3.85 -5.43 -5.02
N ILE A 27 -3.03 -6.49 -4.95
CA ILE A 27 -3.48 -7.84 -4.59
C ILE A 27 -4.09 -7.85 -3.18
N VAL A 28 -3.42 -7.23 -2.20
CA VAL A 28 -3.94 -7.13 -0.82
C VAL A 28 -5.27 -6.37 -0.78
N GLY A 29 -5.40 -5.30 -1.56
CA GLY A 29 -6.65 -4.56 -1.71
C GLY A 29 -7.80 -5.44 -2.23
N ILE A 30 -7.57 -6.19 -3.32
CA ILE A 30 -8.58 -7.09 -3.90
C ILE A 30 -8.98 -8.20 -2.93
N LEU A 31 -7.99 -8.81 -2.26
CA LEU A 31 -8.25 -9.84 -1.26
C LEU A 31 -9.09 -9.29 -0.12
N SER A 32 -8.78 -8.10 0.38
CA SER A 32 -9.53 -7.44 1.46
C SER A 32 -10.98 -7.18 1.07
N ILE A 33 -11.23 -6.67 -0.14
CA ILE A 33 -12.61 -6.44 -0.64
C ILE A 33 -13.37 -7.76 -0.77
N SER A 34 -12.74 -8.79 -1.34
CA SER A 34 -13.36 -10.10 -1.54
C SER A 34 -13.75 -10.75 -0.20
N MET A 35 -12.88 -10.61 0.81
CA MET A 35 -13.13 -11.10 2.17
C MET A 35 -14.23 -10.31 2.88
N GLY A 36 -14.16 -8.97 2.82
CA GLY A 36 -15.18 -8.11 3.43
C GLY A 36 -16.57 -8.33 2.83
N LEU A 37 -16.66 -8.53 1.51
CA LEU A 37 -17.93 -8.84 0.83
C LEU A 37 -18.53 -10.17 1.30
N THR A 38 -17.68 -11.16 1.58
CA THR A 38 -18.13 -12.46 2.09
C THR A 38 -18.68 -12.37 3.52
N GLU A 39 -18.15 -11.45 4.35
CA GLU A 39 -18.63 -11.22 5.72
C GLU A 39 -20.00 -10.54 5.79
N LEU A 40 -20.32 -9.69 4.80
CA LEU A 40 -21.59 -8.94 4.76
C LEU A 40 -22.83 -9.85 4.74
N PHE A 41 -22.70 -11.06 4.20
CA PHE A 41 -23.81 -12.00 4.05
C PHE A 41 -23.87 -13.11 5.12
N LEU A 42 -22.94 -13.11 6.08
CA LEU A 42 -22.85 -14.18 7.10
C LEU A 42 -23.76 -13.92 8.30
N ASN A 43 -23.51 -12.84 9.07
CA ASN A 43 -24.34 -12.48 10.23
C ASN A 43 -24.27 -10.96 10.50
N VAL A 44 -25.27 -10.41 11.18
CA VAL A 44 -25.36 -8.99 11.60
C VAL A 44 -24.10 -8.49 12.34
N PRO A 45 -23.48 -9.20 13.31
CA PRO A 45 -22.25 -8.73 13.95
C PRO A 45 -21.06 -8.61 12.97
N TYR A 46 -20.98 -9.49 11.97
CA TYR A 46 -19.90 -9.47 10.98
C TYR A 46 -20.18 -8.49 9.84
N PHE A 47 -21.40 -7.96 9.73
CA PHE A 47 -21.75 -6.97 8.72
C PHE A 47 -20.89 -5.70 8.82
N PHE A 48 -20.80 -5.10 10.02
CA PHE A 48 -19.98 -3.90 10.21
C PHE A 48 -18.50 -4.17 10.03
N GLN A 49 -18.05 -5.38 10.38
CA GLN A 49 -16.68 -5.81 10.19
C GLN A 49 -16.33 -5.92 8.70
N GLY A 50 -17.17 -6.61 7.92
CA GLY A 50 -17.00 -6.76 6.49
C GLY A 50 -17.05 -5.44 5.74
N LEU A 51 -17.92 -4.53 6.16
CA LEU A 51 -18.00 -3.17 5.62
C LEU A 51 -16.70 -2.39 5.87
N TYR A 52 -16.16 -2.45 7.09
CA TYR A 52 -14.91 -1.78 7.46
C TYR A 52 -13.72 -2.29 6.64
N ILE A 53 -13.58 -3.62 6.50
CA ILE A 53 -12.49 -4.24 5.72
C ILE A 53 -12.62 -3.88 4.23
N SER A 54 -13.85 -3.91 3.69
CA SER A 54 -14.09 -3.58 2.28
C SER A 54 -13.77 -2.11 1.98
N LEU A 55 -14.16 -1.18 2.86
CA LEU A 55 -13.83 0.24 2.72
C LEU A 55 -12.32 0.49 2.74
N ILE A 56 -11.59 -0.12 3.68
CA ILE A 56 -10.13 -0.01 3.72
C ILE A 56 -9.49 -0.61 2.45
N GLY A 57 -9.97 -1.75 1.97
CA GLY A 57 -9.51 -2.35 0.72
C GLY A 57 -9.68 -1.41 -0.48
N ILE A 58 -10.83 -0.74 -0.60
CA ILE A 58 -11.09 0.25 -1.65
C ILE A 58 -10.12 1.43 -1.55
N ILE A 59 -9.87 1.94 -0.34
CA ILE A 59 -8.93 3.05 -0.12
C ILE A 59 -7.51 2.65 -0.55
N ILE A 60 -7.05 1.45 -0.20
CA ILE A 60 -5.72 0.93 -0.58
C ILE A 60 -5.57 0.88 -2.11
N ILE A 61 -6.60 0.38 -2.81
CA ILE A 61 -6.59 0.33 -4.27
C ILE A 61 -6.63 1.74 -4.87
N HIS A 62 -7.46 2.63 -4.34
CA HIS A 62 -7.60 3.99 -4.84
C HIS A 62 -6.29 4.78 -4.75
N LEU A 63 -5.61 4.66 -3.62
CA LEU A 63 -4.28 5.23 -3.37
C LEU A 63 -3.22 4.75 -4.36
N GLU A 64 -3.40 3.56 -4.95
CA GLU A 64 -2.45 3.02 -5.92
C GLU A 64 -2.61 3.63 -7.31
N PHE A 65 -3.84 4.04 -7.67
CA PHE A 65 -4.14 4.64 -8.96
C PHE A 65 -4.01 6.16 -8.98
N ARG A 66 -4.31 6.84 -7.87
CA ARG A 66 -4.20 8.30 -7.75
C ARG A 66 -3.78 8.68 -6.34
N THR A 67 -2.70 9.46 -6.26
CA THR A 67 -2.13 9.96 -5.01
C THR A 67 -2.36 11.46 -4.92
N PRO A 68 -3.53 11.92 -4.42
CA PRO A 68 -3.79 13.34 -4.30
C PRO A 68 -2.87 13.95 -3.22
N PRO A 69 -2.33 15.17 -3.45
CA PRO A 69 -1.36 15.80 -2.55
C PRO A 69 -1.93 16.06 -1.14
N LEU A 70 -3.24 16.30 -1.02
CA LEU A 70 -3.88 16.50 0.28
C LEU A 70 -3.90 15.23 1.16
N LEU A 71 -3.90 14.02 0.58
CA LEU A 71 -3.89 12.80 1.40
C LEU A 71 -2.54 12.60 2.10
N TYR A 72 -1.43 13.12 1.55
CA TYR A 72 -0.12 13.03 2.20
C TYR A 72 -0.09 13.78 3.53
N THR A 73 -0.76 14.93 3.61
CA THR A 73 -0.81 15.74 4.83
C THR A 73 -1.61 15.08 5.95
N TYR A 74 -2.71 14.38 5.62
CA TYR A 74 -3.63 13.82 6.63
C TYR A 74 -3.47 12.31 6.88
N CYS A 75 -2.86 11.57 5.96
CA CYS A 75 -2.76 10.10 5.99
C CYS A 75 -1.32 9.62 5.79
N SER A 76 -0.36 10.22 6.50
CA SER A 76 1.07 9.84 6.45
C SER A 76 1.31 8.34 6.70
N SER A 77 0.45 7.69 7.50
CA SER A 77 0.51 6.25 7.76
C SER A 77 0.25 5.38 6.51
N PHE A 78 -0.58 5.82 5.56
CA PHE A 78 -0.80 5.09 4.30
C PHE A 78 0.37 5.23 3.32
N PHE A 79 1.29 6.16 3.56
CA PHE A 79 2.46 6.42 2.72
C PHE A 79 3.78 5.93 3.33
N SER A 80 3.73 5.26 4.48
CA SER A 80 4.89 4.60 5.10
C SER A 80 4.76 3.08 4.99
N PHE A 81 5.90 2.38 4.87
CA PHE A 81 5.92 0.92 4.87
C PHE A 81 5.39 0.36 6.19
N LEU A 82 5.79 0.95 7.32
CA LEU A 82 5.30 0.56 8.64
C LEU A 82 3.79 0.75 8.77
N GLY A 83 3.26 1.89 8.34
CA GLY A 83 1.83 2.18 8.46
C GLY A 83 0.97 1.25 7.61
N ARG A 84 1.40 0.90 6.39
CA ARG A 84 0.76 -0.15 5.58
C ARG A 84 0.85 -1.52 6.23
N GLY A 85 2.00 -1.88 6.79
CA GLY A 85 2.18 -3.11 7.55
C GLY A 85 1.18 -3.23 8.69
N ILE A 86 0.99 -2.17 9.48
CA ILE A 86 0.02 -2.14 10.59
C ILE A 86 -1.42 -2.28 10.07
N ILE A 87 -1.79 -1.57 9.00
CA ILE A 87 -3.13 -1.66 8.39
C ILE A 87 -3.41 -3.09 7.89
N TYR A 88 -2.45 -3.72 7.21
CA TYR A 88 -2.57 -5.11 6.75
C TYR A 88 -2.67 -6.08 7.92
N GLY A 89 -1.92 -5.84 9.00
CA GLY A 89 -2.02 -6.59 10.24
C GLY A 89 -3.40 -6.49 10.88
N MET A 90 -3.99 -5.29 10.94
CA MET A 90 -5.35 -5.09 11.41
C MET A 90 -6.35 -5.87 10.55
N ILE A 91 -6.28 -5.76 9.22
CA ILE A 91 -7.15 -6.52 8.30
C ILE A 91 -7.05 -8.03 8.58
N ALA A 92 -5.83 -8.55 8.77
CA ALA A 92 -5.61 -9.96 9.03
C ALA A 92 -6.21 -10.43 10.37
N VAL A 93 -5.99 -9.67 11.45
CA VAL A 93 -6.52 -10.00 12.78
C VAL A 93 -8.05 -9.95 12.78
N LEU A 94 -8.65 -8.94 12.15
CA LEU A 94 -10.11 -8.87 12.01
C LEU A 94 -10.66 -10.07 11.24
N ASN A 95 -9.96 -10.56 10.22
CA ASN A 95 -10.39 -11.73 9.43
C ASN A 95 -10.06 -13.08 10.07
N PHE A 96 -9.50 -13.12 11.30
CA PHE A 96 -9.11 -14.35 11.98
C PHE A 96 -10.32 -15.07 12.62
N HIS A 97 -11.39 -15.31 11.85
CA HIS A 97 -12.56 -16.06 12.31
C HIS A 97 -13.32 -16.71 11.14
N GLY A 98 -14.27 -17.59 11.45
CA GLY A 98 -15.17 -18.21 10.48
C GLY A 98 -14.62 -19.47 9.83
N GLY A 99 -14.32 -19.43 8.53
CA GLY A 99 -14.05 -20.61 7.69
C GLY A 99 -12.59 -20.76 7.24
N TYR A 100 -12.20 -22.00 6.86
CA TYR A 100 -10.83 -22.36 6.46
C TYR A 100 -10.24 -21.47 5.36
N ILE A 101 -11.04 -21.10 4.35
CA ILE A 101 -10.62 -20.23 3.24
C ILE A 101 -10.31 -18.79 3.72
N ARG A 102 -10.98 -18.33 4.77
CA ARG A 102 -10.79 -16.97 5.31
C ARG A 102 -9.56 -16.92 6.19
N VAL A 103 -9.40 -17.90 7.08
CA VAL A 103 -8.23 -18.00 7.96
C VAL A 103 -6.95 -18.16 7.15
N SER A 104 -6.95 -19.00 6.11
CA SER A 104 -5.77 -19.16 5.23
C SER A 104 -5.39 -17.85 4.52
N THR A 105 -6.36 -17.13 3.97
CA THR A 105 -6.12 -15.84 3.33
C THR A 105 -5.68 -14.78 4.34
N ALA A 106 -6.24 -14.77 5.56
CA ALA A 106 -5.84 -13.87 6.63
C ALA A 106 -4.37 -14.09 7.05
N ILE A 107 -3.92 -15.35 7.09
CA ILE A 107 -2.52 -15.68 7.37
C ILE A 107 -1.60 -15.13 6.27
N VAL A 108 -1.98 -15.22 4.99
CA VAL A 108 -1.19 -14.64 3.89
C VAL A 108 -1.06 -13.12 4.05
N VAL A 109 -2.15 -12.42 4.35
CA VAL A 109 -2.13 -10.98 4.60
C VAL A 109 -1.31 -10.63 5.84
N ALA A 110 -1.36 -11.45 6.90
CA ALA A 110 -0.53 -11.27 8.10
C ALA A 110 0.97 -11.42 7.82
N ILE A 111 1.36 -12.36 6.95
CA ILE A 111 2.76 -12.51 6.52
C ILE A 111 3.21 -11.27 5.75
N ILE A 112 2.40 -10.77 4.82
CA ILE A 112 2.69 -9.54 4.06
C ILE A 112 2.82 -8.36 5.02
N ALA A 113 1.95 -8.25 6.02
CA ALA A 113 2.04 -7.22 7.07
C ALA A 113 3.40 -7.25 7.80
N GLY A 114 3.85 -8.44 8.19
CA GLY A 114 5.15 -8.63 8.84
C GLY A 114 6.35 -8.26 7.94
N ILE A 115 6.27 -8.60 6.65
CA ILE A 115 7.28 -8.21 5.66
C ILE A 115 7.35 -6.68 5.55
N TYR A 116 6.21 -5.99 5.41
CA TYR A 116 6.17 -4.52 5.32
C TYR A 116 6.68 -3.85 6.59
N ALA A 117 6.36 -4.40 7.77
CA ALA A 117 6.90 -3.90 9.05
C ALA A 117 8.42 -4.06 9.14
N THR A 118 8.97 -5.16 8.60
CA THR A 118 10.41 -5.42 8.60
C THR A 118 11.15 -4.56 7.57
N LEU A 119 10.51 -4.27 6.43
CA LEU A 119 11.09 -3.45 5.36
C LEU A 119 11.38 -2.01 5.82
N GLU A 120 10.59 -1.46 6.75
CA GLU A 120 10.86 -0.14 7.35
C GLU A 120 12.26 -0.08 7.98
N TYR A 121 12.64 -1.13 8.72
CA TYR A 121 13.95 -1.21 9.38
C TYR A 121 15.09 -1.56 8.41
N SER A 122 14.77 -2.03 7.20
CA SER A 122 15.76 -2.41 6.19
C SER A 122 16.33 -1.22 5.42
N GLY A 123 15.84 0.00 5.63
CA GLY A 123 16.35 1.21 4.96
C GLY A 123 16.13 1.24 3.44
N VAL A 124 15.26 0.36 2.90
CA VAL A 124 14.87 0.36 1.49
C VAL A 124 14.09 1.65 1.20
N ARG A 125 14.46 2.36 0.14
CA ARG A 125 13.76 3.59 -0.26
C ARG A 125 12.30 3.26 -0.60
N ALA A 126 11.38 4.06 -0.06
CA ALA A 126 9.97 3.93 -0.39
C ALA A 126 9.73 4.17 -1.89
N PRO A 127 8.86 3.38 -2.55
CA PRO A 127 8.55 3.56 -3.97
C PRO A 127 7.96 4.94 -4.21
N VAL A 128 8.05 5.45 -5.44
CA VAL A 128 7.61 6.82 -5.78
C VAL A 128 6.16 7.09 -5.35
N ASN A 129 5.29 6.08 -5.35
CA ASN A 129 3.89 6.19 -4.90
C ASN A 129 3.70 6.38 -3.38
N MET A 130 4.77 6.38 -2.61
CA MET A 130 4.84 6.62 -1.17
C MET A 130 5.66 7.88 -0.83
N ARG A 131 6.24 8.54 -1.85
CA ARG A 131 7.05 9.76 -1.72
C ARG A 131 6.19 10.94 -2.15
N GLY A 132 5.58 11.64 -1.19
CA GLY A 132 4.60 12.69 -1.44
C GLY A 132 5.08 14.00 -2.05
N GLU A 133 6.34 14.09 -2.47
CA GLU A 133 6.99 15.38 -2.65
C GLU A 133 8.09 15.37 -3.71
N VAL A 134 7.80 14.90 -4.93
CA VAL A 134 8.67 15.16 -6.11
C VAL A 134 7.82 15.54 -7.33
N GLY A 135 6.74 16.29 -7.13
CA GLY A 135 5.84 16.68 -8.23
C GLY A 135 5.34 18.11 -8.20
N LEU A 136 5.65 18.88 -7.16
CA LEU A 136 5.18 20.27 -7.02
C LEU A 136 6.30 21.28 -6.77
N GLY A 137 7.46 20.87 -6.23
CA GLY A 137 8.60 21.78 -6.05
C GLY A 137 9.29 22.21 -7.35
N GLU A 138 9.19 21.40 -8.40
CA GLU A 138 9.84 21.68 -9.70
C GLU A 138 9.00 22.59 -10.62
N LEU A 139 7.74 22.86 -10.25
CA LEU A 139 6.88 23.81 -10.97
C LEU A 139 6.83 25.19 -10.31
N ASP A 140 7.32 25.33 -9.08
CA ASP A 140 7.41 26.61 -8.35
C ASP A 140 8.75 27.31 -8.65
N ASP A 141 9.86 26.55 -8.65
CA ASP A 141 11.21 27.07 -9.01
C ASP A 141 11.32 27.55 -10.47
N GLY A 142 10.39 27.16 -11.36
CA GLY A 142 10.38 27.60 -12.76
C GLY A 142 9.65 28.94 -13.02
N LEU A 143 8.95 29.49 -12.01
CA LEU A 143 8.19 30.73 -12.16
C LEU A 143 8.84 31.94 -11.48
N ASP A 144 9.70 31.72 -10.48
CA ASP A 144 10.42 32.79 -9.78
C ASP A 144 11.60 33.37 -10.60
N ASP A 145 12.02 32.69 -11.68
CA ASP A 145 13.06 33.17 -12.60
C ASP A 145 12.54 34.12 -13.72
N VAL A 146 11.23 34.43 -13.74
CA VAL A 146 10.58 35.18 -14.85
C VAL A 146 9.95 36.52 -14.41
N ILE A 147 10.12 36.96 -13.16
CA ILE A 147 9.66 38.27 -12.68
C ILE A 147 10.82 39.18 -12.30
#